data_AF-A0A512BJN7-F1
#
_entry.id   AF-A0A512BJN7-F1
#
_cell.length_a   1.000
_cell.length_b   1.000
_cell.length_c   1.000
_cell.angle_alpha   90.00
_cell.angle_beta   90.00
_cell.angle_gamma   90.00
#
_symmetry.space_group_name_H-M   'P 1'
#
loop_
_entity.id
_entity.type
_entity.pdbx_description
1 polymer ?
#
loop_
_entity_poly.entity_id
_entity_poly.type
_entity_poly.pdbx_seq_one_letter_code
_entity_poly.pdbx_strand_id
1 'polypeptide(L)'
;MTGCEKNVEEKVFFSGKYSGTFERTTGAGSKVSSNVSITFNDANYSGTSDRMKFPAICNGTYSTKNNEIHFTNSCMWTADFDWSLILNNDYTYKSSGDSLEIKREYAGQMTDLYKLKKEQN
;
A
#
# COMPACT_ATOMS: atom_id res chain seq x y z
N MET A 1 18.07 33.86 5.48
CA MET A 1 16.94 33.35 4.67
C MET A 1 17.29 31.96 4.18
N THR A 2 16.81 30.92 4.86
CA THR A 2 16.75 29.57 4.27
C THR A 2 15.59 28.87 4.96
N GLY A 3 14.45 28.86 4.27
CA GLY A 3 13.24 28.24 4.76
C GLY A 3 13.42 26.74 4.81
N CYS A 4 13.31 26.16 6.01
CA CYS A 4 12.86 24.78 6.13
C CYS A 4 11.41 24.76 5.66
N GLU A 5 11.17 24.31 4.43
CA GLU A 5 9.85 23.85 4.02
C GLU A 5 9.51 22.64 4.89
N LYS A 6 8.81 22.88 6.00
CA LYS A 6 8.30 21.86 6.90
C LYS A 6 7.25 21.03 6.15
N ASN A 7 7.72 20.00 5.44
CA ASN A 7 6.90 18.92 4.89
C ASN A 7 6.50 17.93 6.01
N VAL A 8 6.00 18.46 7.13
CA VAL A 8 5.88 17.72 8.41
C VAL A 8 4.46 17.25 8.69
N GLU A 9 3.43 17.74 7.99
CA GLU A 9 2.05 17.51 8.45
C GLU A 9 1.35 16.24 7.90
N GLU A 10 1.71 15.69 6.74
CA GLU A 10 1.09 14.45 6.24
C GLU A 10 1.85 13.17 6.66
N LYS A 11 3.17 13.28 6.85
CA LYS A 11 4.07 12.12 7.07
C LYS A 11 3.79 11.39 8.39
N VAL A 12 3.36 12.13 9.42
CA VAL A 12 3.10 11.58 10.77
C VAL A 12 1.84 10.72 10.80
N PHE A 13 0.85 11.03 9.95
CA PHE A 13 -0.45 10.34 9.96
C PHE A 13 -0.35 8.87 9.54
N PHE A 14 0.46 8.57 8.52
CA PHE A 14 0.63 7.21 7.99
C PHE A 14 1.50 6.31 8.86
N SER A 15 2.29 6.86 9.78
CA SER A 15 3.24 6.08 10.55
C SER A 15 2.55 5.07 11.47
N GLY A 16 3.07 3.85 11.51
CA GLY A 16 2.57 2.77 12.35
C GLY A 16 2.43 1.44 11.62
N LYS A 17 2.06 0.42 12.39
CA LYS A 17 1.75 -0.91 11.89
C LYS A 17 0.26 -1.03 11.61
N TYR A 18 -0.08 -1.56 10.45
CA TYR A 18 -1.43 -1.81 10.03
C TYR A 18 -1.58 -3.27 9.61
N SER A 19 -2.73 -3.85 9.91
CA SER A 19 -3.08 -5.20 9.52
C SER A 19 -4.48 -5.23 8.93
N GLY A 20 -4.73 -6.13 7.99
CA GLY A 20 -6.01 -6.24 7.34
C GLY A 20 -5.97 -7.15 6.14
N THR A 21 -6.67 -6.78 5.06
CA THR A 21 -6.78 -7.62 3.86
C THR A 21 -6.42 -6.88 2.59
N PHE A 22 -5.82 -7.62 1.67
CA PHE A 22 -5.74 -7.25 0.27
C PHE A 22 -6.81 -8.02 -0.50
N GLU A 23 -7.54 -7.33 -1.36
CA GLU A 23 -8.53 -7.89 -2.27
C GLU A 23 -8.22 -7.43 -3.70
N ARG A 24 -8.05 -8.39 -4.60
CA ARG A 24 -8.01 -8.14 -6.05
C ARG A 24 -9.31 -8.59 -6.67
N THR A 25 -10.00 -7.66 -7.32
CA THR A 25 -11.14 -7.95 -8.21
C THR A 25 -10.66 -7.95 -9.65
N THR A 26 -10.98 -8.99 -10.40
CA THR A 26 -10.70 -9.08 -11.85
C THR A 26 -11.91 -8.66 -12.67
N GLY A 27 -11.72 -8.32 -13.95
CA GLY A 27 -12.78 -7.85 -14.84
C GLY A 27 -13.90 -8.87 -15.08
N ALA A 28 -13.63 -10.15 -14.83
CA ALA A 28 -14.62 -11.23 -14.83
C ALA A 28 -15.49 -11.27 -13.55
N GLY A 29 -15.26 -10.36 -12.60
CA GLY A 29 -15.96 -10.31 -11.31
C GLY A 29 -15.39 -11.26 -10.25
N SER A 30 -14.35 -12.04 -10.56
CA SER A 30 -13.70 -12.92 -9.58
C SER A 30 -12.90 -12.09 -8.58
N LYS A 31 -13.09 -12.40 -7.29
CA LYS A 31 -12.43 -11.75 -6.15
C LYS A 31 -11.51 -12.73 -5.45
N VAL A 32 -10.28 -12.29 -5.20
CA VAL A 32 -9.27 -13.08 -4.51
C VAL A 32 -8.66 -12.22 -3.41
N SER A 33 -8.56 -12.76 -2.19
CA SER A 33 -8.05 -12.02 -1.04
C SER A 33 -6.94 -12.76 -0.29
N SER A 34 -6.23 -11.99 0.53
CA SER A 34 -5.19 -12.43 1.46
C SER A 34 -5.12 -11.50 2.67
N ASN A 35 -4.64 -12.01 3.79
CA ASN A 35 -4.36 -11.19 4.95
C ASN A 35 -2.98 -10.56 4.80
N VAL A 36 -2.89 -9.28 5.08
CA VAL A 36 -1.67 -8.49 4.91
C VAL A 36 -1.38 -7.65 6.14
N SER A 37 -0.10 -7.43 6.40
CA SER A 37 0.37 -6.47 7.40
C SER A 37 1.37 -5.54 6.75
N ILE A 38 1.22 -4.24 6.97
CA ILE A 38 2.08 -3.19 6.42
C ILE A 38 2.49 -2.26 7.56
N THR A 39 3.78 -2.03 7.68
CA THR A 39 4.36 -1.07 8.62
C THR A 39 4.92 0.09 7.82
N PHE A 40 4.51 1.30 8.18
CA PHE A 40 5.01 2.55 7.61
C PHE A 40 5.88 3.27 8.64
N ASN A 41 7.11 3.62 8.26
CA ASN A 41 8.06 4.31 9.11
C ASN A 41 8.94 5.28 8.30
N ASP A 42 8.90 6.57 8.62
CA ASP A 42 9.81 7.59 8.10
C ASP A 42 9.99 7.61 6.55
N ALA A 43 8.91 7.38 5.79
CA ALA A 43 8.87 7.23 4.31
C ALA A 43 9.31 5.85 3.78
N ASN A 44 9.56 4.89 4.65
CA ASN A 44 9.77 3.49 4.30
C ASN A 44 8.52 2.69 4.64
N TYR A 45 8.23 1.67 3.84
CA TYR A 45 7.23 0.68 4.18
C TYR A 45 7.84 -0.72 4.13
N SER A 46 7.31 -1.60 4.95
CA SER A 46 7.59 -3.04 4.91
C SER A 46 6.30 -3.78 5.18
N GLY A 47 6.09 -4.92 4.52
CA GLY A 47 4.91 -5.71 4.79
C GLY A 47 4.99 -7.14 4.29
N THR A 48 4.02 -7.90 4.74
CA THR A 48 3.91 -9.34 4.53
C THR A 48 2.50 -9.69 4.12
N SER A 49 2.37 -10.79 3.39
CA SER A 49 1.09 -11.43 3.10
C SER A 49 1.12 -12.87 3.61
N ASP A 50 -0.04 -13.37 4.03
CA ASP A 50 -0.23 -14.79 4.37
C ASP A 50 -0.20 -15.71 3.14
N ARG A 51 -0.32 -15.14 1.93
CA ARG A 51 -0.22 -15.85 0.66
C ARG A 51 1.06 -15.51 -0.07
N MET A 52 1.80 -16.54 -0.47
CA MET A 52 3.06 -16.40 -1.19
C MET A 52 2.86 -15.57 -2.47
N LYS A 53 3.62 -14.47 -2.56
CA LYS A 53 3.59 -13.52 -3.67
C LYS A 53 2.19 -12.92 -3.99
N PHE A 54 1.25 -12.89 -3.04
CA PHE A 54 -0.09 -12.32 -3.25
C PHE A 54 -0.57 -11.53 -2.01
N PRO A 55 -0.51 -10.20 -2.00
CA PRO A 55 0.28 -9.35 -2.88
C PRO A 55 1.78 -9.43 -2.54
N ALA A 56 2.61 -9.03 -3.50
CA ALA A 56 4.05 -8.89 -3.33
C ALA A 56 4.38 -7.53 -2.69
N ILE A 57 4.33 -7.47 -1.35
CA ILE A 57 4.58 -6.23 -0.59
C ILE A 57 6.08 -6.04 -0.36
N CYS A 58 6.71 -6.96 0.38
CA CYS A 58 8.12 -6.91 0.76
C CYS A 58 8.48 -5.60 1.47
N ASN A 59 9.30 -4.73 0.86
CA ASN A 59 9.62 -3.42 1.42
C ASN A 59 9.99 -2.42 0.33
N GLY A 60 10.03 -1.14 0.73
CA GLY A 60 10.43 -0.05 -0.15
C GLY A 60 10.17 1.31 0.46
N THR A 61 10.01 2.31 -0.39
CA THR A 61 9.71 3.69 0.02
C THR A 61 8.33 4.12 -0.43
N TYR A 62 7.73 5.05 0.29
CA TYR A 62 6.45 5.65 -0.11
C TYR A 62 6.46 7.17 0.07
N SER A 63 5.65 7.85 -0.72
CA SER A 63 5.37 9.29 -0.57
C SER A 63 3.89 9.55 -0.76
N THR A 64 3.32 10.46 0.04
CA THR A 64 1.92 10.89 -0.09
C THR A 64 1.85 12.29 -0.67
N LYS A 65 0.85 12.54 -1.52
CA LYS A 65 0.50 13.87 -2.02
C LYS A 65 -0.96 13.87 -2.47
N ASN A 66 -1.76 14.85 -2.05
CA ASN A 66 -3.12 15.06 -2.56
C ASN A 66 -4.02 13.80 -2.54
N ASN A 67 -4.05 13.05 -1.42
CA ASN A 67 -4.80 11.79 -1.29
C ASN A 67 -4.32 10.63 -2.19
N GLU A 68 -3.13 10.76 -2.78
CA GLU A 68 -2.44 9.70 -3.49
C GLU A 68 -1.20 9.28 -2.72
N ILE A 69 -0.91 7.98 -2.73
CA ILE A 69 0.28 7.37 -2.17
C ILE A 69 1.03 6.68 -3.29
N HIS A 70 2.26 7.10 -3.51
CA HIS A 70 3.18 6.48 -4.44
C HIS A 70 4.05 5.49 -3.69
N PHE A 71 4.07 4.23 -4.14
CA PHE A 71 4.95 3.19 -3.62
C PHE A 71 6.09 2.90 -4.59
N THR A 72 7.29 2.68 -4.05
CA THR A 72 8.44 2.20 -4.81
C THR A 72 8.94 0.91 -4.18
N ASN A 73 8.69 -0.22 -4.84
CA ASN A 73 9.17 -1.51 -4.36
C ASN A 73 10.67 -1.66 -4.55
N SER A 74 11.38 -2.07 -3.49
CA SER A 74 12.85 -2.25 -3.52
C SER A 74 13.29 -3.70 -3.64
N CYS A 75 12.36 -4.65 -3.76
CA CYS A 75 12.68 -6.08 -3.78
C CYS A 75 12.87 -6.61 -5.19
N MET A 76 13.83 -7.51 -5.36
CA MET A 76 14.06 -8.20 -6.63
C MET A 76 13.02 -9.31 -6.80
N TRP A 77 12.10 -9.13 -7.75
CA TRP A 77 11.12 -10.15 -8.15
C TRP A 77 11.59 -10.87 -9.41
N THR A 78 11.37 -12.18 -9.45
CA THR A 78 11.72 -13.01 -10.60
C THR A 78 10.75 -12.79 -11.77
N ALA A 79 11.17 -13.09 -13.00
CA ALA A 79 10.36 -12.88 -14.21
C ALA A 79 9.16 -13.83 -14.33
N ASP A 80 9.15 -14.94 -13.58
CA ASP A 80 8.02 -15.90 -13.50
C ASP A 80 6.83 -15.39 -12.66
N PHE A 81 6.91 -14.17 -12.13
CA PHE A 81 5.90 -13.62 -11.24
C PHE A 81 5.00 -12.60 -11.95
N ASP A 82 3.71 -12.57 -11.58
CA ASP A 82 2.80 -11.52 -12.01
C ASP A 82 3.14 -10.19 -11.32
N TRP A 83 3.87 -9.32 -12.02
CA TRP A 83 4.35 -8.04 -11.50
C TRP A 83 3.23 -7.06 -11.16
N SER A 84 2.01 -7.30 -11.65
CA SER A 84 0.86 -6.48 -11.27
C SER A 84 0.53 -6.61 -9.78
N LEU A 85 0.95 -7.70 -9.10
CA LEU A 85 0.75 -7.92 -7.67
C LEU A 85 1.78 -7.22 -6.77
N ILE A 86 2.80 -6.58 -7.37
CA ILE A 86 3.81 -5.83 -6.62
C ILE A 86 3.16 -4.54 -6.10
N LEU A 87 3.30 -4.27 -4.80
CA LEU A 87 2.92 -2.97 -4.24
C LEU A 87 3.91 -1.91 -4.78
N ASN A 88 3.52 -1.22 -5.85
CA ASN A 88 4.34 -0.25 -6.58
C ASN A 88 3.46 0.70 -7.42
N ASN A 89 3.95 1.91 -7.68
CA ASN A 89 3.25 3.02 -8.33
C ASN A 89 2.21 3.72 -7.43
N ASP A 90 1.37 4.54 -8.05
CA ASP A 90 0.37 5.38 -7.40
C ASP A 90 -0.91 4.61 -7.05
N TYR A 91 -1.40 4.89 -5.85
CA TYR A 91 -2.67 4.42 -5.33
C TYR A 91 -3.41 5.61 -4.74
N THR A 92 -4.73 5.61 -4.86
CA THR A 92 -5.56 6.51 -4.05
C THR A 92 -5.64 5.96 -2.64
N TYR A 93 -5.64 6.81 -1.62
CA TYR A 93 -5.89 6.37 -0.25
C TYR A 93 -6.97 7.20 0.43
N LYS A 94 -7.64 6.56 1.40
CA LYS A 94 -8.57 7.18 2.32
C LYS A 94 -8.25 6.73 3.72
N SER A 95 -8.08 7.69 4.62
CA SER A 95 -7.86 7.42 6.02
C SER A 95 -9.00 7.98 6.87
N SER A 96 -9.49 7.17 7.80
CA SER A 96 -10.54 7.54 8.74
C SER A 96 -10.27 6.90 10.10
N GLY A 97 -9.78 7.71 11.05
CA GLY A 97 -9.32 7.23 12.36
C GLY A 97 -8.22 6.19 12.20
N ASP A 98 -8.45 4.98 12.71
CA ASP A 98 -7.52 3.85 12.59
C ASP A 98 -7.68 3.06 11.29
N SER A 99 -8.65 3.40 10.44
CA SER A 99 -8.88 2.70 9.18
C SER A 99 -8.14 3.39 8.04
N LEU A 100 -7.46 2.60 7.22
CA LEU A 100 -6.73 3.03 6.05
C LEU A 100 -7.14 2.15 4.87
N GLU A 101 -7.74 2.75 3.86
CA GLU A 101 -8.06 2.10 2.59
C GLU A 101 -7.12 2.62 1.51
N ILE A 102 -6.44 1.71 0.81
CA ILE A 102 -5.57 2.03 -0.33
C ILE A 102 -6.12 1.31 -1.55
N LYS A 103 -6.36 2.03 -2.63
CA LYS A 103 -7.05 1.52 -3.81
C LYS A 103 -6.33 1.91 -5.09
N ARG A 104 -6.22 0.95 -6.02
CA ARG A 104 -5.78 1.19 -7.39
C ARG A 104 -6.71 0.49 -8.38
N GLU A 105 -7.10 1.22 -9.41
CA GLU A 105 -7.96 0.73 -10.48
C GLU A 105 -7.17 0.70 -11.79
N TYR A 106 -7.26 -0.42 -12.51
CA TYR A 106 -6.55 -0.64 -13.76
C TYR A 106 -7.56 -0.57 -14.90
N ALA A 107 -7.91 0.66 -15.29
CA ALA A 107 -8.80 0.94 -16.43
C ALA A 107 -10.08 0.08 -16.49
N GLY A 108 -10.68 -0.24 -15.33
CA GLY A 108 -11.89 -1.08 -15.21
C GLY A 108 -11.67 -2.58 -15.44
N GLN A 109 -10.45 -3.04 -15.69
CA GLN A 109 -10.10 -4.45 -15.89
C GLN A 109 -9.79 -5.16 -14.58
N MET A 110 -9.27 -4.46 -13.59
CA MET A 110 -9.02 -5.01 -12.26
C MET A 110 -8.92 -3.88 -11.23
N THR A 111 -9.16 -4.24 -9.96
CA THR A 111 -9.07 -3.32 -8.83
C THR A 111 -8.34 -4.00 -7.69
N ASP A 112 -7.31 -3.33 -7.19
CA ASP A 112 -6.62 -3.65 -5.96
C ASP A 112 -7.18 -2.80 -4.82
N LEU A 113 -7.55 -3.45 -3.73
CA LEU A 113 -8.06 -2.79 -2.54
C LEU A 113 -7.39 -3.36 -1.29
N TYR A 114 -6.65 -2.51 -0.58
CA TYR A 114 -6.12 -2.79 0.74
C TYR A 114 -7.05 -2.16 1.77
N LYS A 115 -7.60 -2.98 2.66
CA LYS A 115 -8.37 -2.52 3.82
C LYS A 115 -7.55 -2.81 5.06
N LEU A 116 -6.97 -1.76 5.61
CA LEU A 116 -5.99 -1.84 6.68
C LEU A 116 -6.53 -1.16 7.92
N LYS A 117 -6.23 -1.72 9.10
CA LYS A 117 -6.53 -1.10 10.38
C LYS A 117 -5.24 -0.95 11.16
N LYS A 118 -5.02 0.25 11.72
CA LYS A 118 -3.88 0.56 12.57
C LYS A 118 -3.93 -0.35 13.80
N GLU A 119 -2.83 -1.02 14.09
CA GLU A 119 -2.67 -1.73 15.35
C GLU A 119 -2.46 -0.67 16.43
N GLN A 120 -3.46 -0.51 17.30
CA GLN A 120 -3.33 0.29 18.51
C GLN A 120 -2.46 -0.50 19.49
N ASN A 121 -1.31 0.05 19.86
CA ASN A 121 -0.44 -0.48 20.90
C ASN A 121 -0.51 0.41 22.14
#